data_AF-A0A955ITP7-F1
#
_entry.id   AF-A0A955ITP7-F1
#
_cell.length_a   1.000
_cell.length_b   1.000
_cell.length_c   1.000
_cell.angle_alpha   90.00
_cell.angle_beta   90.00
_cell.angle_gamma   90.00
#
_symmetry.space_group_name_H-M   'P 1'
#
loop_
_entity.id
_entity.type
_entity.pdbx_description
1 polymer ?
#
loop_
_entity_poly.entity_id
_entity_poly.type
_entity_poly.pdbx_seq_one_letter_code
_entity_poly.pdbx_strand_id
1 'polypeptide(L)'
;MSRVSSILLTPVVATLLLWTVARPGQAPSSFEWVDVIIETSTPLAAWQVRVTSPGVRIVGVEAGEAPFDEAPAYDPVALRDREEIIIASFDTGTGLVSGRVRVARLHVRVSGAPSWSGELMVAADDEGCPIDASLLLERGTP
;
A
#
# COMPACT_ATOMS: atom_id res chain seq x y z
N MET A 1 40.40 -17.24 76.23
CA MET A 1 40.89 -17.07 74.83
C MET A 1 39.67 -16.74 73.98
N SER A 2 39.41 -15.45 73.74
CA SER A 2 38.29 -14.97 72.92
C SER A 2 38.87 -14.14 71.79
N ARG A 3 38.69 -14.56 70.53
CA ARG A 3 39.08 -13.79 69.35
C ARG A 3 37.80 -13.30 68.68
N VAL A 4 37.59 -11.99 68.79
CA VAL A 4 36.59 -11.23 68.03
C VAL A 4 37.15 -11.04 66.62
N SER A 5 36.46 -11.58 65.61
CA SER A 5 36.86 -11.46 64.21
C SER A 5 36.01 -10.38 63.55
N SER A 6 36.58 -9.20 63.38
CA SER A 6 35.96 -8.06 62.68
C SER A 6 35.97 -8.31 61.17
N ILE A 7 34.78 -8.34 60.56
CA ILE A 7 34.61 -8.40 59.10
C ILE A 7 34.38 -6.96 58.60
N LEU A 8 35.34 -6.43 57.85
CA LEU A 8 35.21 -5.17 57.12
C LEU A 8 34.44 -5.43 55.81
N LEU A 9 33.27 -4.81 55.68
CA LEU A 9 32.43 -4.84 54.48
C LEU A 9 32.81 -3.64 53.59
N THR A 10 33.44 -3.88 52.45
CA THR A 10 33.68 -2.84 51.42
C THR A 10 32.47 -2.75 50.49
N PRO A 11 31.86 -1.56 50.26
CA PRO A 11 30.80 -1.43 49.28
C PRO A 11 31.40 -1.33 47.87
N VAL A 12 31.04 -2.26 46.99
CA VAL A 12 31.29 -2.15 45.55
C VAL A 12 30.22 -1.22 44.97
N VAL A 13 30.63 0.01 44.63
CA VAL A 13 29.78 0.96 43.89
C VAL A 13 29.73 0.50 42.44
N ALA A 14 28.62 -0.09 42.02
CA ALA A 14 28.36 -0.44 40.63
C ALA A 14 27.90 0.80 39.85
N THR A 15 28.79 1.41 39.09
CA THR A 15 28.46 2.50 38.16
C THR A 15 27.68 1.92 36.97
N LEU A 16 26.36 2.10 36.97
CA LEU A 16 25.49 1.72 35.87
C LEU A 16 25.63 2.76 34.74
N LEU A 17 26.52 2.50 33.77
CA LEU A 17 26.55 3.23 32.50
C LEU A 17 25.30 2.88 31.70
N LEU A 18 24.30 3.75 31.75
CA LEU A 18 23.15 3.74 30.83
C LEU A 18 23.65 4.11 29.43
N TRP A 19 23.94 3.09 28.62
CA TRP A 19 24.09 3.27 27.18
C TRP A 19 22.71 3.55 26.59
N THR A 20 22.45 4.79 26.22
CA THR A 20 21.30 5.13 25.37
C THR A 20 21.55 4.48 24.02
N VAL A 21 21.00 3.28 23.81
CA VAL A 21 20.95 2.68 22.48
C VAL A 21 20.04 3.59 21.66
N ALA A 22 20.64 4.43 20.81
CA ALA A 22 19.90 5.12 19.77
C ALA A 22 19.19 4.05 18.96
N ARG A 23 17.86 3.99 19.05
CA ARG A 23 17.07 3.21 18.09
C ARG A 23 17.40 3.83 16.73
N PRO A 24 17.88 3.05 15.74
CA PRO A 24 18.03 3.59 14.39
C PRO A 24 16.71 4.26 14.02
N GLY A 25 16.77 5.57 13.77
CA GLY A 25 15.59 6.37 13.47
C GLY A 25 14.96 5.80 12.22
N GLN A 26 13.80 5.18 12.36
CA GLN A 26 13.04 4.71 11.22
C GLN A 26 12.76 5.93 10.33
N ALA A 27 13.09 5.82 9.04
CA ALA A 27 12.85 6.91 8.10
C ALA A 27 11.39 7.39 8.26
N PRO A 28 11.13 8.71 8.24
CA PRO A 28 9.78 9.23 8.36
C PRO A 28 8.90 8.57 7.29
N SER A 29 7.76 8.06 7.73
CA SER A 29 6.80 7.40 6.84
C SER A 29 5.43 8.02 7.00
N SER A 30 4.78 8.34 5.88
CA SER A 30 3.41 8.85 5.79
C SER A 30 2.45 7.73 5.41
N PHE A 31 1.18 7.90 5.78
CA PHE A 31 0.08 7.16 5.17
C PHE A 31 -0.55 8.06 4.11
N GLU A 32 -0.75 7.50 2.93
CA GLU A 32 -1.30 8.17 1.76
C GLU A 32 -2.30 7.23 1.08
N TRP A 33 -3.07 7.75 0.13
CA TRP A 33 -3.79 6.91 -0.82
C TRP A 33 -3.41 7.22 -2.25
N VAL A 34 -3.65 6.24 -3.12
CA VAL A 34 -3.54 6.36 -4.57
C VAL A 34 -4.83 5.89 -5.19
N ASP A 35 -5.53 6.80 -5.84
CA ASP A 35 -6.69 6.50 -6.65
C ASP A 35 -6.22 5.92 -7.99
N VAL A 36 -6.79 4.77 -8.34
CA VAL A 36 -6.59 4.07 -9.61
C VAL A 36 -7.77 4.44 -10.49
N ILE A 37 -7.50 5.18 -11.55
CA ILE A 37 -8.52 5.74 -12.43
C ILE A 37 -8.33 5.19 -13.83
N ILE A 38 -9.42 4.75 -14.44
CA ILE A 38 -9.45 4.39 -15.86
C ILE A 38 -10.21 5.49 -16.59
N GLU A 39 -9.59 6.06 -17.61
CA GLU A 39 -10.18 7.07 -18.47
C GLU A 39 -10.45 6.46 -19.84
N THR A 40 -11.72 6.48 -20.29
CA THR A 40 -12.12 5.92 -21.59
C THR A 40 -13.35 6.64 -22.14
N SER A 41 -13.57 6.59 -23.46
CA SER A 41 -14.79 7.10 -24.10
C SER A 41 -15.89 6.04 -24.25
N THR A 42 -15.57 4.76 -24.04
CA THR A 42 -16.50 3.62 -24.14
C THR A 42 -16.93 3.17 -22.74
N PRO A 43 -18.17 2.70 -22.52
CA PRO A 43 -18.57 2.15 -21.22
C PRO A 43 -17.64 1.02 -20.78
N LEU A 44 -17.04 1.17 -19.59
CA LEU A 44 -16.09 0.21 -19.05
C LEU A 44 -16.83 -0.91 -18.31
N ALA A 45 -16.67 -2.15 -18.76
CA ALA A 45 -17.23 -3.34 -18.11
C ALA A 45 -16.21 -4.13 -17.31
N ALA A 46 -14.98 -4.27 -17.83
CA ALA A 46 -13.93 -5.05 -17.16
C ALA A 46 -12.58 -4.35 -17.25
N TRP A 47 -11.79 -4.49 -16.20
CA TRP A 47 -10.44 -3.95 -16.14
C TRP A 47 -9.48 -4.80 -15.33
N GLN A 48 -8.20 -4.69 -15.66
CA GLN A 48 -7.09 -5.22 -14.87
C GLN A 48 -5.91 -4.26 -14.96
N VAL A 49 -5.32 -3.94 -13.81
CA VAL A 49 -4.13 -3.09 -13.74
C VAL A 49 -3.05 -3.71 -12.87
N ARG A 50 -1.80 -3.41 -13.19
CA ARG A 50 -0.65 -3.57 -12.29
C ARG A 50 -0.23 -2.19 -11.81
N VAL A 51 0.00 -2.06 -10.51
CA VAL A 51 0.56 -0.85 -9.88
C VAL A 51 1.77 -1.25 -9.06
N THR A 52 2.89 -0.57 -9.31
CA THR A 52 4.18 -0.84 -8.65
C THR A 52 4.78 0.47 -8.13
N SER A 53 5.30 0.44 -6.91
CA SER A 53 6.10 1.55 -6.36
C SER A 53 7.16 1.06 -5.37
N PRO A 54 8.44 1.00 -5.77
CA PRO A 54 9.53 0.62 -4.88
C PRO A 54 9.61 1.53 -3.65
N GLY A 55 9.83 0.96 -2.46
CA GLY A 55 9.90 1.70 -1.20
C GLY A 55 8.55 2.12 -0.62
N VAL A 56 7.44 1.73 -1.26
CA VAL A 56 6.08 1.91 -0.77
C VAL A 56 5.52 0.57 -0.31
N ARG A 57 4.81 0.57 0.82
CA ARG A 57 4.06 -0.60 1.28
C ARG A 57 2.57 -0.38 1.02
N ILE A 58 1.98 -1.21 0.18
CA ILE A 58 0.54 -1.32 0.01
C ILE A 58 -0.04 -2.00 1.27
N VAL A 59 -1.02 -1.35 1.90
CA VAL A 59 -1.62 -1.79 3.17
C VAL A 59 -3.13 -2.03 3.09
N GLY A 60 -3.79 -1.59 2.01
CA GLY A 60 -5.20 -1.85 1.79
C GLY A 60 -5.62 -1.53 0.37
N VAL A 61 -6.74 -2.12 -0.05
CA VAL A 61 -7.42 -1.85 -1.31
C VAL A 61 -8.89 -1.60 -0.97
N GLU A 62 -9.41 -0.47 -1.42
CA GLU A 62 -10.81 -0.09 -1.35
C GLU A 62 -11.42 -0.15 -2.74
N ALA A 63 -12.72 -0.43 -2.80
CA ALA A 63 -13.50 -0.40 -4.02
C ALA A 63 -13.48 0.97 -4.72
N GLY A 64 -13.85 0.96 -5.99
CA GLY A 64 -14.02 2.13 -6.81
C GLY A 64 -15.34 2.85 -6.56
N GLU A 65 -15.75 3.59 -7.58
CA GLU A 65 -17.10 4.13 -7.76
C GLU A 65 -17.93 3.13 -8.56
N ALA A 66 -19.26 3.23 -8.48
CA ALA A 66 -20.15 2.43 -9.30
C ALA A 66 -19.77 2.55 -10.80
N PRO A 67 -19.73 1.43 -11.54
CA PRO A 67 -20.21 0.09 -11.17
C PRO A 67 -19.19 -0.78 -10.41
N PHE A 68 -18.00 -0.27 -10.06
CA PHE A 68 -16.94 -1.03 -9.40
C PHE A 68 -16.90 -0.78 -7.87
N ASP A 69 -18.06 -0.74 -7.23
CA ASP A 69 -18.22 -0.49 -5.79
C ASP A 69 -18.03 -1.74 -4.90
N GLU A 70 -17.72 -2.89 -5.51
CA GLU A 70 -17.18 -4.06 -4.83
C GLU A 70 -15.64 -4.06 -4.83
N ALA A 71 -15.05 -4.67 -3.79
CA ALA A 71 -13.60 -4.77 -3.69
C ALA A 71 -13.03 -5.63 -4.85
N PRO A 72 -12.01 -5.14 -5.58
CA PRO A 72 -11.45 -5.88 -6.70
C PRO A 72 -10.73 -7.15 -6.23
N ALA A 73 -10.72 -8.16 -7.10
CA ALA A 73 -9.84 -9.31 -6.93
C ALA A 73 -8.38 -8.84 -7.07
N TYR A 74 -7.46 -9.48 -6.34
CA TYR A 74 -6.03 -9.17 -6.44
C TYR A 74 -5.17 -10.44 -6.51
N ASP A 75 -3.99 -10.33 -7.14
CA ASP A 75 -2.98 -11.40 -7.14
C ASP A 75 -2.18 -11.40 -5.81
N PRO A 76 -2.35 -12.41 -4.93
CA PRO A 76 -1.62 -12.47 -3.66
C PRO A 76 -0.13 -12.75 -3.85
N VAL A 77 0.31 -13.28 -5.00
CA VAL A 77 1.72 -13.49 -5.31
C VAL A 77 2.40 -12.16 -5.62
N ALA A 78 1.77 -11.30 -6.42
CA ALA A 78 2.26 -9.95 -6.71
C ALA A 78 2.39 -9.10 -5.42
N LEU A 79 1.46 -9.26 -4.48
CA LEU A 79 1.44 -8.51 -3.22
C LEU A 79 2.46 -8.98 -2.16
N ARG A 80 3.25 -10.03 -2.41
CA ARG A 80 4.15 -10.64 -1.40
C ARG A 80 5.12 -9.64 -0.78
N ASP A 81 5.76 -8.82 -1.61
CA ASP A 81 6.71 -7.79 -1.17
C ASP A 81 6.03 -6.46 -0.81
N ARG A 82 4.72 -6.36 -1.10
CA ARG A 82 3.85 -5.19 -0.84
C ARG A 82 4.24 -3.92 -1.58
N GLU A 83 5.11 -4.00 -2.57
CA GLU A 83 5.49 -2.88 -3.45
C GLU A 83 4.78 -2.94 -4.81
N GLU A 84 4.13 -4.07 -5.11
CA GLU A 84 3.35 -4.32 -6.32
C GLU A 84 1.97 -4.87 -5.95
N ILE A 85 0.97 -4.52 -6.76
CA ILE A 85 -0.33 -5.17 -6.75
C ILE A 85 -0.86 -5.30 -8.17
N ILE A 86 -1.47 -6.44 -8.46
CA ILE A 86 -2.30 -6.63 -9.65
C ILE A 86 -3.73 -6.78 -9.16
N ILE A 87 -4.62 -5.90 -9.61
CA ILE A 87 -6.04 -5.88 -9.25
C ILE A 87 -6.91 -5.89 -10.51
N ALA A 88 -8.06 -6.52 -10.40
CA ALA A 88 -9.05 -6.60 -11.47
C ALA A 88 -10.46 -6.59 -10.91
N SER A 89 -11.39 -6.05 -11.69
CA SER A 89 -12.81 -6.17 -11.45
C SER A 89 -13.58 -6.13 -12.76
N PHE A 90 -14.82 -6.60 -12.74
CA PHE A 90 -15.74 -6.49 -13.85
C PHE A 90 -17.18 -6.32 -13.36
N ASP A 91 -18.02 -5.72 -14.18
CA ASP A 91 -19.46 -5.61 -14.01
C ASP A 91 -20.16 -5.92 -15.34
N THR A 92 -21.27 -6.66 -15.30
CA THR A 92 -22.08 -7.04 -16.47
C THR A 92 -23.51 -6.50 -16.40
N GLY A 93 -23.76 -5.57 -15.48
CA GLY A 93 -25.05 -4.97 -15.22
C GLY A 93 -25.36 -3.81 -16.16
N THR A 94 -26.58 -3.28 -16.01
CA THR A 94 -27.04 -2.12 -16.75
C THR A 94 -26.72 -0.85 -15.96
N GLY A 95 -25.50 -0.33 -16.11
CA GLY A 95 -25.05 0.86 -15.38
C GLY A 95 -23.61 1.27 -15.66
N LEU A 96 -23.02 0.72 -16.71
CA LEU A 96 -21.62 0.98 -17.07
C LEU A 96 -21.45 2.44 -17.48
N VAL A 97 -20.30 2.99 -17.09
CA VAL A 97 -19.96 4.40 -17.29
C VAL A 97 -18.70 4.52 -18.14
N SER A 98 -18.61 5.64 -18.86
CA SER A 98 -17.40 6.10 -19.53
C SER A 98 -16.94 7.42 -18.91
N GLY A 99 -15.82 7.95 -19.38
CA GLY A 99 -15.12 9.09 -18.80
C GLY A 99 -14.06 8.62 -17.82
N ARG A 100 -13.87 9.39 -16.73
CA ARG A 100 -12.91 9.10 -15.67
C ARG A 100 -13.60 8.32 -14.57
N VAL A 101 -13.22 7.06 -14.41
CA VAL A 101 -13.82 6.15 -13.44
C VAL A 101 -12.76 5.78 -12.41
N ARG A 102 -12.95 6.15 -11.14
CA ARG A 102 -12.11 5.65 -10.06
C ARG A 102 -12.49 4.19 -9.81
N VAL A 103 -11.63 3.26 -10.21
CA VAL A 103 -11.92 1.82 -10.15
C VAL A 103 -11.41 1.16 -8.88
N ALA A 104 -10.45 1.77 -8.19
CA ALA A 104 -9.98 1.35 -6.88
C ALA A 104 -9.28 2.50 -6.14
N ARG A 105 -9.10 2.35 -4.83
CA ARG A 105 -8.19 3.15 -4.03
C ARG A 105 -7.19 2.26 -3.30
N LEU A 106 -5.91 2.54 -3.45
CA LEU A 106 -4.84 1.89 -2.71
C LEU A 106 -4.52 2.70 -1.46
N HIS A 107 -4.53 2.07 -0.30
CA HIS A 107 -3.96 2.66 0.91
C HIS A 107 -2.51 2.23 1.05
N VAL A 108 -1.62 3.20 1.23
CA VAL A 108 -0.19 2.94 1.23
C VAL A 108 0.52 3.60 2.40
N ARG A 109 1.63 2.97 2.82
CA ARG A 109 2.63 3.57 3.70
C ARG A 109 3.85 3.90 2.87
N VAL A 110 4.15 5.18 2.73
CA VAL A 110 5.26 5.70 1.93
C VAL A 110 6.46 5.95 2.82
N SER A 111 7.65 5.52 2.39
CA SER A 111 8.92 5.87 3.01
C SER A 111 9.80 6.57 1.99
N GLY A 112 10.18 7.84 2.25
CA GLY A 112 10.96 8.63 1.30
C GLY A 112 10.12 9.17 0.13
N ALA A 113 10.71 9.23 -1.06
CA ALA A 113 10.06 9.75 -2.27
C ALA A 113 9.62 8.58 -3.18
N PRO A 114 8.32 8.29 -3.30
CA PRO A 114 7.86 7.15 -4.07
C PRO A 114 7.94 7.40 -5.58
N SER A 115 8.30 6.37 -6.34
CA SER A 115 8.21 6.35 -7.79
C SER A 115 7.09 5.39 -8.19
N TRP A 116 6.04 5.90 -8.82
CA TRP A 116 4.86 5.12 -9.19
C TRP A 116 4.93 4.69 -10.65
N SER A 117 4.58 3.44 -10.91
CA SER A 117 4.37 2.88 -12.24
C SER A 117 3.01 2.19 -12.27
N GLY A 118 2.28 2.40 -13.36
CA GLY A 118 1.00 1.76 -13.61
C GLY A 118 1.00 1.16 -15.00
N GLU A 119 0.43 -0.04 -15.14
CA GLU A 119 0.21 -0.72 -16.41
C GLU A 119 -1.27 -1.13 -16.49
N LEU A 120 -1.97 -0.64 -17.51
CA LEU A 120 -3.30 -1.12 -17.85
C LEU A 120 -3.16 -2.41 -18.67
N MET A 121 -3.53 -3.53 -18.07
CA MET A 121 -3.40 -4.86 -18.70
C MET A 121 -4.65 -5.23 -19.51
N VAL A 122 -5.83 -4.82 -19.01
CA VAL A 122 -7.13 -5.08 -19.65
C VAL A 122 -8.03 -3.87 -19.47
N ALA A 123 -8.73 -3.50 -20.53
CA ALA A 123 -9.94 -2.68 -20.51
C ALA A 123 -10.89 -3.24 -21.58
N ALA A 124 -12.14 -3.54 -21.21
CA ALA A 124 -13.13 -4.10 -22.12
C ALA A 124 -14.54 -3.56 -21.89
N ASP A 125 -15.36 -3.61 -22.93
CA ASP A 125 -16.80 -3.33 -22.90
C ASP A 125 -17.63 -4.53 -22.42
N ASP A 126 -18.96 -4.38 -22.38
CA ASP A 126 -19.92 -5.39 -21.90
C ASP A 126 -20.01 -6.64 -22.77
N GLU A 127 -19.49 -6.58 -24.00
CA GLU A 127 -19.35 -7.74 -24.88
C GLU A 127 -17.99 -8.46 -24.69
N GLY A 128 -17.12 -7.91 -23.82
CA GLY A 128 -15.76 -8.42 -23.60
C GLY A 128 -14.79 -8.03 -24.72
N CYS A 129 -15.14 -7.05 -25.55
CA CYS A 129 -14.25 -6.54 -26.59
C CYS A 129 -13.25 -5.55 -25.98
N PRO A 130 -11.95 -5.62 -26.34
CA PRO A 130 -10.97 -4.64 -25.88
C PRO A 130 -11.32 -3.21 -26.32
N ILE A 131 -11.16 -2.25 -25.42
CA ILE A 131 -11.43 -0.83 -25.68
C ILE A 131 -10.17 0.03 -25.49
N ASP A 132 -10.17 1.20 -26.12
CA ASP A 132 -9.15 2.21 -25.86
C ASP A 132 -9.40 2.89 -24.50
N ALA A 133 -8.38 2.91 -23.66
CA ALA A 133 -8.46 3.41 -22.29
C ALA A 133 -7.06 3.76 -21.77
N SER A 134 -7.01 4.66 -20.80
CA SER A 134 -5.78 5.09 -20.14
C SER A 134 -5.87 4.88 -18.62
N LEU A 135 -4.76 4.45 -18.02
CA LEU A 135 -4.61 4.37 -16.56
C LEU A 135 -3.99 5.65 -16.01
N LEU A 136 -4.62 6.19 -14.98
CA LEU A 136 -4.14 7.34 -14.22
C LEU A 136 -4.00 6.96 -12.74
N LEU A 137 -2.92 7.43 -12.12
CA LEU A 137 -2.65 7.25 -10.69
C LEU A 137 -2.61 8.61 -10.01
N GLU A 138 -3.57 8.86 -9.12
CA GLU A 138 -3.70 10.14 -8.42
C GLU A 138 -3.48 9.96 -6.91
N ARG A 139 -2.55 10.73 -6.34
CA ARG A 139 -2.17 10.62 -4.93
C ARG A 139 -2.95 11.61 -4.07
N GLY A 140 -3.27 11.21 -2.85
CA GLY A 140 -3.81 12.10 -1.82
C GLY A 140 -3.25 11.80 -0.43
N THR A 141 -3.34 12.81 0.44
CA THR A 141 -2.93 12.76 1.85
C THR A 141 -4.15 12.96 2.75
N PRO A 142 -4.23 12.27 3.91
CA PRO A 142 -5.32 12.42 4.89
C PRO A 142 -5.63 13.84 5.33
#